data_AF-A0A5B0QQK5-F1
#
_entry.id   AF-A0A5B0QQK5-F1
#
_cell.length_a   1.000
_cell.length_b   1.000
_cell.length_c   1.000
_cell.angle_alpha   90.00
_cell.angle_beta   90.00
_cell.angle_gamma   90.00
#
_symmetry.space_group_name_H-M   'P 1'
#
loop_
_entity.id
_entity.type
_entity.pdbx_description
1 polymer ?
#
loop_
_entity_poly.entity_id
_entity_poly.type
_entity_poly.pdbx_seq_one_letter_code
_entity_poly.pdbx_strand_id
1 'polypeptide(L)'
;MATLVGSFTQSQLFNFACVPLLLLQCSLLHPAYEADPSARVIRLLLLPAIIVLAVSTQSRKLFLPLEEYLHVNYGLVAVPTFHICCLAVQFAFHRGPALKEPVSETEKHDIATTDPAKVIKSSGGSIETQSAPNTGRRKLNQLVNQKRTIKLKRDSHSNDSPAVAELIKFSIGIVASPRGLAYTWAPPTRCLSRAPRKPILQFIREHLVDIIKKHVLFLITCAYLLPAINHPEGPCGWISETFGIERSRALDVVINQLTAAVFTFSAICAFNILGGVLNGAELLFITLARLILPEDLRPEPFDTTLYPPLFNRLGSRDNLSEFWGQGWQCVFRRDFVFCGGLPMAKLGSFLFGPQSELLFALMGSMLLSGIFVCHLIFFSLNLQTVSASRSAKLNNSICAISFVSIFTQNNFLH
;
A
#
# COMPACT_ATOMS: atom_id res chain seq x y z
N MET A 1 26.50 24.71 -18.92
CA MET A 1 25.55 23.61 -18.67
C MET A 1 25.87 22.82 -17.39
N ALA A 2 27.09 22.30 -17.19
CA ALA A 2 27.43 21.50 -15.99
C ALA A 2 27.20 22.21 -14.64
N THR A 3 27.50 23.51 -14.54
CA THR A 3 27.23 24.33 -13.34
C THR A 3 25.74 24.56 -13.08
N LEU A 4 24.93 24.64 -14.13
CA LEU A 4 23.48 24.85 -14.06
C LEU A 4 22.76 23.54 -13.69
N VAL A 5 23.23 22.41 -14.25
CA VAL A 5 22.83 21.07 -13.83
C VAL A 5 23.26 20.80 -12.39
N GLY A 6 24.48 21.18 -12.00
CA GLY A 6 24.97 21.08 -10.62
C GLY A 6 24.10 21.87 -9.64
N SER A 7 23.80 23.13 -9.95
CA SER A 7 22.90 23.97 -9.14
C SER A 7 21.48 23.43 -9.07
N PHE A 8 20.94 22.92 -10.18
CA PHE A 8 19.61 22.30 -10.21
C PHE A 8 19.56 21.04 -9.36
N THR A 9 20.57 20.16 -9.47
CA THR A 9 20.67 18.93 -8.66
C THR A 9 20.82 19.20 -7.16
N GLN A 10 21.27 20.39 -6.75
CA GLN A 10 21.34 20.79 -5.34
C GLN A 10 20.09 21.49 -4.82
N SER A 11 19.13 21.80 -5.69
CA SER A 11 17.89 22.50 -5.31
C SER A 11 16.93 21.59 -4.53
N GLN A 12 16.15 22.18 -3.62
CA GLN A 12 15.06 21.47 -2.92
C GLN A 12 13.98 20.97 -3.89
N LEU A 13 13.81 21.64 -5.02
CA LEU A 13 12.89 21.22 -6.09
C LEU A 13 13.33 19.88 -6.72
N PHE A 14 14.62 19.67 -6.90
CA PHE A 14 15.16 18.41 -7.43
C PHE A 14 14.87 17.23 -6.51
N ASN A 15 14.83 17.45 -5.19
CA ASN A 15 14.46 16.41 -4.24
C ASN A 15 13.04 15.87 -4.54
N PHE A 16 12.11 16.72 -4.99
CA PHE A 16 10.73 16.30 -5.31
C PHE A 16 10.48 16.05 -6.79
N ALA A 17 11.49 16.15 -7.66
CA ALA A 17 11.35 15.96 -9.10
C ALA A 17 10.84 14.56 -9.50
N CYS A 18 10.99 13.56 -8.62
CA CYS A 18 10.41 12.23 -8.84
C CYS A 18 8.88 12.24 -8.90
N VAL A 19 8.20 13.14 -8.18
CA VAL A 19 6.73 13.17 -8.09
C VAL A 19 6.10 13.64 -9.41
N PRO A 20 6.50 14.78 -10.02
CA PRO A 20 6.00 15.17 -11.34
C PRO A 20 6.26 14.11 -12.42
N LEU A 21 7.42 13.45 -12.41
CA LEU A 21 7.73 12.39 -13.37
C LEU A 21 6.84 11.15 -13.17
N LEU A 22 6.56 10.77 -11.92
CA LEU A 22 5.61 9.70 -11.62
C LEU A 22 4.20 10.07 -12.08
N LEU A 23 3.76 11.31 -11.86
CA LEU A 23 2.46 11.79 -12.33
C LEU A 23 2.38 11.80 -13.87
N LEU A 24 3.46 12.18 -14.56
CA LEU A 24 3.55 12.08 -16.01
C LEU A 24 3.49 10.62 -16.49
N GLN A 25 4.21 9.72 -15.83
CA GLN A 25 4.13 8.29 -16.15
C GLN A 25 2.72 7.75 -15.93
N CYS A 26 2.03 8.23 -14.90
CA CYS A 26 0.66 7.87 -14.57
C CYS A 26 -0.36 8.45 -15.58
N SER A 27 -0.16 9.67 -16.09
CA SER A 27 -1.08 10.29 -17.04
C SER A 27 -1.16 9.51 -18.36
N LEU A 28 -0.09 8.81 -18.72
CA LEU A 28 -0.03 7.90 -19.87
C LEU A 28 -0.83 6.59 -19.69
N LEU A 29 -1.43 6.36 -18.51
CA LEU A 29 -2.43 5.31 -18.28
C LEU A 29 -3.86 5.78 -18.58
N HIS A 30 -4.05 7.04 -18.97
CA HIS A 30 -5.36 7.56 -19.31
C HIS A 30 -5.99 6.73 -20.44
N PRO A 31 -7.32 6.47 -20.42
CA PRO A 31 -7.99 5.69 -21.47
C PRO A 31 -7.70 6.18 -22.90
N ALA A 32 -7.46 7.49 -23.07
CA ALA A 32 -7.09 8.08 -24.36
C ALA A 32 -5.75 7.57 -24.92
N TYR A 33 -4.81 7.15 -24.05
CA TYR A 33 -3.48 6.66 -24.42
C TYR A 33 -3.33 5.14 -24.27
N GLU A 34 -4.40 4.44 -23.85
CA GLU A 34 -4.34 3.00 -23.54
C GLU A 34 -3.95 2.15 -24.76
N ALA A 35 -4.47 2.51 -25.94
CA ALA A 35 -4.21 1.81 -27.19
C ALA A 35 -2.89 2.24 -27.86
N ASP A 36 -2.27 3.35 -27.42
CA ASP A 36 -1.06 3.88 -28.06
C ASP A 36 0.21 3.13 -27.60
N PRO A 37 0.94 2.45 -28.52
CA PRO A 37 2.20 1.80 -28.18
C PRO A 37 3.29 2.80 -27.76
N SER A 38 3.24 4.05 -28.23
CA SER A 38 4.25 5.07 -27.93
C SER A 38 4.19 5.50 -26.47
N ALA A 39 2.97 5.75 -25.95
CA ALA A 39 2.73 6.00 -24.53
C ALA A 39 3.31 4.89 -23.64
N ARG A 40 3.24 3.62 -24.08
CA ARG A 40 3.84 2.49 -23.35
C ARG A 40 5.37 2.53 -23.36
N VAL A 41 6.01 2.86 -24.47
CA VAL A 41 7.47 3.00 -24.54
C VAL A 41 7.93 4.14 -23.63
N ILE A 42 7.23 5.28 -23.65
CA ILE A 42 7.55 6.42 -22.79
C ILE A 42 7.42 6.03 -21.31
N ARG A 43 6.37 5.31 -20.92
CA ARG A 43 6.24 4.79 -19.54
C ARG A 43 7.41 3.90 -19.12
N LEU A 44 7.92 3.07 -20.03
CA LEU A 44 9.09 2.21 -19.77
C LEU A 44 10.40 3.03 -19.68
N LEU A 45 10.56 4.06 -20.51
CA LEU A 45 11.73 4.94 -20.48
C LEU A 45 11.78 5.82 -19.21
N LEU A 46 10.62 6.21 -18.67
CA LEU A 46 10.54 6.99 -17.44
C LEU A 46 10.89 6.18 -16.18
N LEU A 47 10.71 4.85 -16.21
CA LEU A 47 10.95 3.96 -15.08
C LEU A 47 12.34 4.13 -14.42
N PRO A 48 13.47 3.96 -15.14
CA PRO A 48 14.79 4.08 -14.54
C PRO A 48 15.04 5.48 -13.97
N ALA A 49 14.57 6.53 -14.64
CA ALA A 49 14.72 7.90 -14.16
C ALA A 49 13.98 8.13 -12.84
N ILE A 50 12.73 7.64 -12.72
CA ILE A 50 11.94 7.77 -11.49
C ILE A 50 12.59 7.00 -10.33
N ILE A 51 13.03 5.76 -10.56
CA ILE A 51 13.66 4.94 -9.51
C ILE A 51 14.96 5.59 -9.03
N VAL A 52 15.83 6.01 -9.96
CA VAL A 52 17.10 6.65 -9.60
C VAL A 52 16.84 7.92 -8.80
N LEU A 53 15.93 8.80 -9.25
CA LEU A 53 15.61 10.03 -8.53
C LEU A 53 14.98 9.76 -7.17
N ALA A 54 14.07 8.78 -7.06
CA ALA A 54 13.41 8.45 -5.80
C ALA A 54 14.43 8.00 -4.75
N VAL A 55 15.33 7.08 -5.12
CA VAL A 55 16.36 6.54 -4.21
C VAL A 55 17.47 7.54 -3.94
N SER A 56 17.99 8.24 -4.96
CA SER A 56 19.12 9.16 -4.82
C SER A 56 18.80 10.40 -4.00
N THR A 57 17.53 10.83 -3.97
CA THR A 57 17.10 12.02 -3.22
C THR A 57 16.55 11.68 -1.84
N GLN A 58 16.46 10.40 -1.48
CA GLN A 58 15.86 9.96 -0.21
C GLN A 58 16.61 10.53 1.01
N SER A 59 17.95 10.51 1.01
CA SER A 59 18.75 11.03 2.14
C SER A 59 18.56 12.52 2.40
N ARG A 60 18.22 13.28 1.35
CA ARG A 60 18.03 14.74 1.42
C ARG A 60 16.64 15.13 1.90
N LYS A 61 15.69 14.18 1.93
CA LYS A 61 14.31 14.38 2.40
C LYS A 61 14.16 14.07 3.90
N LEU A 62 15.21 13.57 4.54
CA LEU A 62 15.17 13.20 5.94
C LEU A 62 15.09 14.44 6.84
N PHE A 63 14.26 14.33 7.86
CA PHE A 63 14.21 15.25 8.98
C PHE A 63 15.35 14.94 9.95
N LEU A 64 16.08 15.98 10.35
CA LEU A 64 17.21 15.92 11.29
C LEU A 64 16.81 16.58 12.62
N PRO A 65 17.31 16.11 13.79
CA PRO A 65 18.20 14.95 13.97
C PRO A 65 17.51 13.59 13.80
N LEU A 66 18.27 12.60 13.36
CA LEU A 66 17.72 11.33 12.84
C LEU A 66 17.22 10.41 13.95
N GLU A 67 17.83 10.49 15.13
CA GLU A 67 17.48 9.71 16.31
C GLU A 67 16.09 10.09 16.84
N GLU A 68 15.74 11.38 16.76
CA GLU A 68 14.45 11.89 17.22
C GLU A 68 13.36 11.66 16.15
N TYR A 69 13.68 11.95 14.89
CA TYR A 69 12.74 11.86 13.78
C TYR A 69 12.71 10.50 13.08
N LEU A 70 13.28 9.45 13.66
CA LEU A 70 13.30 8.10 13.08
C LEU A 70 11.91 7.64 12.61
N HIS A 71 10.91 7.79 13.47
CA HIS A 71 9.52 7.40 13.20
C HIS A 71 8.85 8.28 12.12
N VAL A 72 9.20 9.56 12.05
CA VAL A 72 8.72 10.49 11.02
C VAL A 72 9.36 10.16 9.67
N ASN A 73 10.67 9.97 9.63
CA ASN A 73 11.43 9.57 8.45
C ASN A 73 10.97 8.22 7.92
N TYR A 74 10.67 7.27 8.81
CA TYR A 74 10.07 5.99 8.46
C TYR A 74 8.75 6.18 7.68
N GLY A 75 7.79 6.91 8.27
CA GLY A 75 6.46 7.05 7.71
C GLY A 75 6.36 7.97 6.49
N LEU A 76 7.13 9.07 6.46
CA LEU A 76 6.99 10.14 5.46
C LEU A 76 8.05 10.13 4.37
N VAL A 77 9.17 9.43 4.56
CA VAL A 77 10.27 9.42 3.58
C VAL A 77 10.47 8.02 3.03
N ALA A 78 10.75 7.04 3.90
CA ALA A 78 11.17 5.72 3.45
C ALA A 78 10.01 4.90 2.84
N VAL A 79 8.85 4.84 3.51
CA VAL A 79 7.66 4.14 2.98
C VAL A 79 7.19 4.75 1.66
N PRO A 80 7.01 6.09 1.53
CA PRO A 80 6.63 6.69 0.25
C PRO A 80 7.68 6.47 -0.85
N THR A 81 8.97 6.49 -0.54
CA THR A 81 10.02 6.25 -1.54
C THR A 81 9.93 4.83 -2.11
N PHE A 82 9.77 3.82 -1.25
CA PHE A 82 9.55 2.44 -1.68
C PHE A 82 8.27 2.33 -2.53
N HIS A 83 7.17 2.92 -2.05
CA HIS A 83 5.89 2.86 -2.76
C HIS A 83 5.96 3.54 -4.13
N ILE A 84 6.65 4.68 -4.25
CA ILE A 84 6.90 5.36 -5.53
C ILE A 84 7.64 4.44 -6.50
N CYS A 85 8.65 3.71 -6.04
CA CYS A 85 9.37 2.74 -6.88
C CYS A 85 8.45 1.63 -7.38
N CYS A 86 7.61 1.08 -6.49
CA CYS A 86 6.64 0.05 -6.85
C CYS A 86 5.56 0.57 -7.80
N LEU A 87 5.05 1.80 -7.61
CA LEU A 87 4.12 2.43 -8.52
C LEU A 87 4.76 2.66 -9.89
N ALA A 88 6.01 3.10 -9.94
CA ALA A 88 6.71 3.32 -11.20
C ALA A 88 6.82 2.03 -12.02
N VAL A 89 7.17 0.91 -11.36
CA VAL A 89 7.20 -0.44 -11.99
C VAL A 89 5.80 -0.84 -12.45
N GLN A 90 4.79 -0.66 -11.60
CA GLN A 90 3.41 -0.99 -11.95
C GLN A 90 2.92 -0.20 -13.16
N PHE A 91 3.12 1.12 -13.17
CA PHE A 91 2.72 1.98 -14.27
C PHE A 91 3.52 1.67 -15.54
N ALA A 92 4.81 1.35 -15.46
CA ALA A 92 5.60 0.97 -16.62
C ALA A 92 5.10 -0.32 -17.31
N PHE A 93 4.71 -1.32 -16.51
CA PHE A 93 4.33 -2.65 -17.01
C PHE A 93 2.83 -2.91 -17.09
N HIS A 94 1.98 -1.96 -16.66
CA HIS A 94 0.53 -2.11 -16.70
C HIS A 94 0.01 -2.26 -18.14
N ARG A 95 -0.92 -3.20 -18.32
CA ARG A 95 -1.60 -3.51 -19.57
C ARG A 95 -3.12 -3.50 -19.34
N GLY A 96 -3.85 -2.94 -20.30
CA GLY A 96 -5.32 -2.84 -20.26
C GLY A 96 -5.84 -1.65 -19.44
N PRO A 97 -7.14 -1.64 -19.13
CA PRO A 97 -7.79 -0.44 -18.61
C PRO A 97 -7.35 -0.15 -17.18
N ALA A 98 -7.19 1.13 -16.87
CA ALA A 98 -6.86 1.57 -15.51
C ALA A 98 -8.09 1.58 -14.60
N LEU A 99 -9.24 2.01 -15.10
CA LEU A 99 -10.48 2.17 -14.32
C LEU A 99 -11.30 0.86 -14.32
N LYS A 100 -11.87 0.51 -13.17
CA LYS A 100 -12.86 -0.59 -13.09
C LYS A 100 -14.15 -0.19 -13.79
N GLU A 101 -14.74 -1.13 -14.52
CA GLU A 101 -16.10 -0.98 -15.01
C GLU A 101 -17.09 -0.96 -13.84
N PRO A 102 -18.17 -0.16 -13.91
CA PRO A 102 -19.20 -0.17 -12.87
C PRO A 102 -19.91 -1.52 -12.87
N VAL A 103 -19.70 -2.29 -11.81
CA VAL A 103 -20.34 -3.60 -11.58
C VAL A 103 -21.86 -3.42 -11.62
N SER A 104 -22.51 -4.09 -12.58
CA SER A 104 -23.98 -4.14 -12.65
C SER A 104 -24.52 -4.98 -11.49
N GLU A 105 -25.68 -4.63 -10.94
CA GLU A 105 -26.23 -5.24 -9.71
C GLU A 105 -26.45 -6.77 -9.82
N THR A 106 -26.42 -7.32 -11.03
CA THR A 106 -26.57 -8.75 -11.32
C THR A 106 -25.36 -9.58 -10.89
N GLU A 107 -24.13 -9.04 -10.92
CA GLU A 107 -22.90 -9.78 -10.55
C GLU A 107 -22.69 -9.94 -9.04
N LYS A 108 -23.49 -9.26 -8.19
CA LYS A 108 -23.40 -9.44 -6.73
C LYS A 108 -23.81 -10.83 -6.28
N HIS A 109 -24.58 -11.57 -7.09
CA HIS A 109 -25.11 -12.88 -6.71
C HIS A 109 -24.22 -14.05 -7.13
N ASP A 110 -23.42 -13.91 -8.18
CA ASP A 110 -22.63 -15.02 -8.75
C ASP A 110 -21.21 -15.14 -8.16
N ILE A 111 -20.64 -14.05 -7.62
CA ILE A 111 -19.28 -14.03 -7.06
C ILE A 111 -19.19 -14.75 -5.70
N ALA A 112 -20.32 -15.02 -5.04
CA ALA A 112 -20.37 -15.78 -3.79
C ALA A 112 -19.99 -17.27 -3.96
N THR A 113 -19.89 -17.76 -5.21
CA THR A 113 -19.82 -19.20 -5.50
C THR A 113 -18.73 -19.56 -6.52
N THR A 114 -17.55 -18.91 -6.49
CA THR A 114 -16.46 -19.28 -7.41
C THR A 114 -15.18 -19.71 -6.69
N ASP A 115 -14.82 -20.98 -6.88
CA ASP A 115 -13.62 -21.67 -6.38
C ASP A 115 -12.29 -20.97 -6.72
N PRO A 116 -11.27 -21.08 -5.85
CA PRO A 116 -9.98 -20.40 -5.99
C PRO A 116 -9.15 -20.82 -7.21
N ALA A 117 -9.46 -21.95 -7.86
CA ALA A 117 -8.73 -22.46 -9.02
C ALA A 117 -9.05 -21.74 -10.35
N LYS A 118 -10.16 -21.00 -10.44
CA LYS A 118 -10.59 -20.35 -11.70
C LYS A 118 -9.98 -18.98 -11.97
N VAL A 119 -9.44 -18.32 -10.95
CA VAL A 119 -8.94 -16.92 -11.06
C VAL A 119 -7.64 -16.81 -11.88
N ILE A 120 -6.92 -17.90 -12.10
CA ILE A 120 -5.68 -17.90 -12.91
C ILE A 120 -5.98 -18.05 -14.42
N LYS A 121 -7.14 -18.58 -14.81
CA LYS A 121 -7.45 -18.86 -16.23
C LYS A 121 -8.16 -17.73 -16.99
N SER A 122 -8.68 -16.68 -16.33
CA SER A 122 -9.45 -15.64 -17.03
C SER A 122 -8.62 -14.48 -17.61
N SER A 123 -7.28 -14.57 -17.63
CA SER A 123 -6.42 -13.63 -18.37
C SER A 123 -6.24 -13.97 -19.86
N GLY A 124 -7.04 -14.88 -20.42
CA GLY A 124 -7.12 -15.13 -21.87
C GLY A 124 -8.55 -14.91 -22.35
N GLY A 125 -8.76 -13.96 -23.25
CA GLY A 125 -10.09 -13.54 -23.69
C GLY A 125 -10.80 -14.50 -24.64
N SER A 126 -12.12 -14.36 -24.73
CA SER A 126 -12.93 -14.55 -25.94
C SER A 126 -14.34 -13.98 -25.70
N ILE A 127 -14.81 -13.16 -26.64
CA ILE A 127 -16.14 -12.54 -26.69
C ILE A 127 -17.14 -13.56 -27.26
N GLU A 128 -18.31 -13.71 -26.64
CA GLU A 128 -19.50 -14.16 -27.36
C GLU A 128 -20.80 -13.57 -26.80
N THR A 129 -21.67 -13.21 -27.74
CA THR A 129 -22.85 -12.36 -27.63
C THR A 129 -24.12 -13.20 -27.51
N GLN A 130 -25.00 -12.92 -26.55
CA GLN A 130 -26.43 -13.29 -26.66
C GLN A 130 -27.36 -12.22 -26.04
N SER A 131 -28.51 -12.07 -26.67
CA SER A 131 -29.37 -10.88 -26.77
C SER A 131 -30.76 -11.03 -26.12
N ALA A 132 -31.38 -9.86 -25.85
CA ALA A 132 -32.83 -9.57 -25.79
C ALA A 132 -33.62 -9.90 -24.48
N PRO A 133 -34.86 -9.36 -24.29
CA PRO A 133 -35.09 -8.02 -23.73
C PRO A 133 -36.13 -7.99 -22.60
N ASN A 134 -36.17 -6.94 -21.76
CA ASN A 134 -37.42 -6.54 -21.09
C ASN A 134 -37.41 -5.05 -20.69
N THR A 135 -38.32 -4.33 -21.33
CA THR A 135 -38.43 -2.86 -21.38
C THR A 135 -39.73 -2.47 -20.69
N GLY A 136 -39.67 -1.60 -19.66
CA GLY A 136 -40.91 -1.04 -19.10
C GLY A 136 -40.74 -0.25 -17.81
N ARG A 137 -39.85 -0.67 -16.90
CA ARG A 137 -39.68 -0.03 -15.57
C ARG A 137 -38.38 0.76 -15.38
N ARG A 138 -37.49 0.78 -16.39
CA ARG A 138 -36.14 1.38 -16.36
C ARG A 138 -36.10 2.91 -16.52
N LYS A 139 -37.13 3.55 -17.09
CA LYS A 139 -37.01 4.95 -17.56
C LYS A 139 -37.04 6.02 -16.46
N LEU A 140 -37.70 5.79 -15.31
CA LEU A 140 -37.83 6.84 -14.29
C LEU A 140 -36.63 6.92 -13.33
N ASN A 141 -36.01 5.78 -13.00
CA ASN A 141 -34.81 5.74 -12.16
C ASN A 141 -33.52 5.99 -12.94
N GLN A 142 -33.54 5.85 -14.28
CA GLN A 142 -32.42 6.26 -15.14
C GLN A 142 -32.24 7.77 -15.16
N LEU A 143 -33.30 8.57 -15.20
CA LEU A 143 -33.18 10.04 -15.29
C LEU A 143 -32.56 10.70 -14.06
N VAL A 144 -32.77 10.14 -12.86
CA VAL A 144 -32.22 10.71 -11.61
C VAL A 144 -30.76 10.32 -11.41
N ASN A 145 -30.34 9.12 -11.85
CA ASN A 145 -28.93 8.71 -11.82
C ASN A 145 -28.12 9.18 -13.03
N GLN A 146 -28.75 9.46 -14.16
CA GLN A 146 -28.10 10.01 -15.36
C GLN A 146 -27.53 11.42 -15.08
N LYS A 147 -28.16 12.21 -14.20
CA LYS A 147 -27.68 13.56 -13.85
C LYS A 147 -26.42 13.59 -12.98
N ARG A 148 -26.05 12.47 -12.32
CA ARG A 148 -24.84 12.37 -11.48
C ARG A 148 -23.65 11.72 -12.18
N THR A 149 -23.87 11.21 -13.39
CA THR A 149 -22.90 10.42 -14.19
C THR A 149 -22.45 11.19 -15.44
N ILE A 150 -22.61 12.52 -15.44
CA ILE A 150 -22.19 13.41 -16.53
C ILE A 150 -21.04 14.29 -16.01
N LYS A 151 -19.82 13.75 -16.03
CA LYS A 151 -18.58 14.48 -16.36
C LYS A 151 -17.31 13.62 -16.52
N LEU A 152 -17.45 12.32 -16.78
CA LEU A 152 -16.46 11.57 -17.56
C LEU A 152 -17.22 11.02 -18.76
N LYS A 153 -17.32 11.89 -19.77
CA LYS A 153 -17.94 11.55 -21.03
C LYS A 153 -17.13 10.40 -21.60
N ARG A 154 -17.74 9.23 -21.64
CA ARG A 154 -17.30 8.08 -22.43
C ARG A 154 -17.54 8.44 -23.90
N ASP A 155 -16.87 9.47 -24.39
CA ASP A 155 -16.64 9.66 -25.82
C ASP A 155 -15.53 8.68 -26.19
N SER A 156 -15.94 7.43 -26.32
CA SER A 156 -15.17 6.45 -27.10
C SER A 156 -15.05 7.06 -28.51
N HIS A 157 -13.82 7.40 -28.91
CA HIS A 157 -13.45 8.01 -30.19
C HIS A 157 -13.82 9.49 -30.45
N SER A 158 -13.40 10.42 -29.58
CA SER A 158 -13.02 11.76 -30.07
C SER A 158 -11.52 11.80 -30.33
N ASN A 159 -11.12 12.20 -31.54
CA ASN A 159 -9.73 12.36 -31.99
C ASN A 159 -8.97 13.50 -31.27
N ASP A 160 -9.54 14.02 -30.17
CA ASP A 160 -9.03 15.15 -29.41
C ASP A 160 -8.23 14.64 -28.23
N SER A 161 -6.97 15.07 -28.15
CA SER A 161 -6.10 14.80 -27.00
C SER A 161 -6.79 15.28 -25.71
N PRO A 162 -6.78 14.49 -24.63
CA PRO A 162 -7.45 14.85 -23.38
C PRO A 162 -6.88 16.17 -22.83
N ALA A 163 -7.74 16.98 -22.21
CA ALA A 163 -7.32 18.26 -21.64
C ALA A 163 -6.27 18.02 -20.54
N VAL A 164 -5.27 18.90 -20.43
CA VAL A 164 -4.21 18.79 -19.42
C VAL A 164 -4.79 18.73 -18.00
N ALA A 165 -5.86 19.47 -17.73
CA ALA A 165 -6.55 19.45 -16.44
C ALA A 165 -7.17 18.07 -16.11
N GLU A 166 -7.69 17.35 -17.12
CA GLU A 166 -8.20 15.99 -16.96
C GLU A 166 -7.07 15.01 -16.64
N LEU A 167 -5.95 15.11 -17.35
CA LEU A 167 -4.76 14.29 -17.10
C LEU A 167 -4.20 14.51 -15.70
N ILE A 168 -4.16 15.75 -15.22
CA ILE A 168 -3.74 16.09 -13.86
C ILE A 168 -4.68 15.46 -12.84
N LYS A 169 -6.00 15.62 -13.01
CA LYS A 169 -7.02 15.03 -12.13
C LYS A 169 -6.91 13.51 -12.07
N PHE A 170 -6.77 12.88 -13.22
CA PHE A 170 -6.63 11.43 -13.34
C PHE A 170 -5.37 10.92 -12.61
N SER A 171 -4.23 11.58 -12.84
CA SER A 171 -2.94 11.17 -12.27
C SER A 171 -2.90 11.37 -10.77
N ILE A 172 -3.37 12.52 -10.27
CA ILE A 172 -3.49 12.78 -8.83
C ILE A 172 -4.47 11.80 -8.21
N GLY A 173 -5.61 11.54 -8.85
CA GLY A 173 -6.61 10.59 -8.36
C GLY A 173 -6.04 9.17 -8.19
N ILE A 174 -5.24 8.70 -9.14
CA ILE A 174 -4.59 7.38 -9.04
C ILE A 174 -3.56 7.36 -7.92
N VAL A 175 -2.62 8.31 -7.92
CA VAL A 175 -1.50 8.31 -6.97
C VAL A 175 -1.95 8.60 -5.54
N ALA A 176 -2.97 9.43 -5.37
CA ALA A 176 -3.54 9.73 -4.06
C ALA A 176 -4.49 8.62 -3.57
N SER A 177 -5.03 7.76 -4.45
CA SER A 177 -6.00 6.73 -4.06
C SER A 177 -5.36 5.73 -3.08
N PRO A 178 -5.72 5.78 -1.78
CA PRO A 178 -4.98 5.06 -0.75
C PRO A 178 -5.15 3.53 -0.82
N ARG A 179 -6.13 3.05 -1.62
CA ARG A 179 -6.50 1.64 -1.73
C ARG A 179 -6.66 1.14 -3.17
N GLY A 180 -6.56 2.05 -4.13
CA GLY A 180 -6.77 1.75 -5.54
C GLY A 180 -8.15 1.17 -5.89
N LEU A 181 -9.16 1.29 -5.01
CA LEU A 181 -10.46 0.60 -5.14
C LEU A 181 -11.31 1.03 -6.35
N ALA A 182 -10.95 2.15 -6.98
CA ALA A 182 -11.54 2.60 -8.25
C ALA A 182 -10.87 2.00 -9.50
N TYR A 183 -9.73 1.31 -9.34
CA TYR A 183 -8.87 0.87 -10.43
C TYR A 183 -8.82 -0.65 -10.56
N THR A 184 -8.49 -1.14 -11.76
CA THR A 184 -8.53 -2.57 -12.12
C THR A 184 -7.58 -3.41 -11.28
N TRP A 185 -6.47 -2.82 -10.84
CA TRP A 185 -5.47 -3.45 -9.98
C TRP A 185 -5.80 -3.44 -8.48
N ALA A 186 -6.99 -2.96 -8.06
CA ALA A 186 -7.35 -3.04 -6.65
C ALA A 186 -7.37 -4.49 -6.15
N PRO A 187 -7.10 -4.74 -4.85
CA PRO A 187 -7.24 -6.06 -4.27
C PRO A 187 -8.63 -6.66 -4.57
N PRO A 188 -8.74 -8.00 -4.71
CA PRO A 188 -10.02 -8.67 -4.84
C PRO A 188 -10.98 -8.27 -3.71
N THR A 189 -12.28 -8.24 -3.99
CA THR A 189 -13.32 -7.83 -3.01
C THR A 189 -13.30 -8.67 -1.74
N ARG A 190 -12.91 -9.95 -1.81
CA ARG A 190 -12.70 -10.82 -0.64
C ARG A 190 -11.59 -10.32 0.30
N CYS A 191 -10.57 -9.66 -0.25
CA CYS A 191 -9.46 -9.10 0.50
C CYS A 191 -9.82 -7.70 1.02
N LEU A 192 -10.32 -6.84 0.12
CA LEU A 192 -10.64 -5.46 0.42
C LEU A 192 -11.88 -5.04 -0.38
N SER A 193 -13.00 -4.88 0.30
CA SER A 193 -14.23 -4.34 -0.27
C SER A 193 -14.39 -2.86 0.10
N ARG A 194 -15.22 -2.15 -0.68
CA ARG A 194 -15.60 -0.78 -0.34
C ARG A 194 -16.31 -0.76 1.01
N ALA A 195 -16.00 0.25 1.81
CA ALA A 195 -16.69 0.48 3.07
C ALA A 195 -18.15 0.90 2.82
N PRO A 196 -19.08 0.61 3.75
CA PRO A 196 -20.42 1.17 3.71
C PRO A 196 -20.38 2.69 3.61
N ARG A 197 -21.25 3.28 2.77
CA ARG A 197 -21.31 4.73 2.60
C ARG A 197 -21.78 5.37 3.91
N LYS A 198 -20.99 6.33 4.41
CA LYS A 198 -21.29 7.08 5.63
C LYS A 198 -21.34 8.58 5.36
N PRO A 199 -22.19 9.34 6.06
CA PRO A 199 -22.14 10.80 6.04
C PRO A 199 -20.81 11.28 6.64
N ILE A 200 -20.30 12.42 6.14
CA ILE A 200 -18.94 12.86 6.43
C ILE A 200 -18.70 13.11 7.93
N LEU A 201 -19.68 13.68 8.63
CA LEU A 201 -19.57 13.94 10.07
C LEU A 201 -19.48 12.65 10.88
N GLN A 202 -20.27 11.63 10.50
CA GLN A 202 -20.20 10.32 11.13
C GLN A 202 -18.85 9.66 10.87
N PHE A 203 -18.35 9.76 9.63
CA PHE A 203 -17.02 9.25 9.27
C PHE A 203 -15.93 9.91 10.12
N ILE A 204 -15.89 11.24 10.20
CA ILE A 204 -14.91 11.98 11.01
C ILE A 204 -14.97 11.57 12.47
N ARG A 205 -16.17 11.49 13.05
CA ARG A 205 -16.36 11.12 14.46
C ARG A 205 -15.85 9.71 14.74
N GLU A 206 -16.27 8.73 13.95
CA GLU A 206 -15.84 7.33 14.12
C GLU A 206 -14.32 7.18 13.92
N HIS A 207 -13.78 7.89 12.94
CA HIS A 207 -12.35 7.90 12.63
C HIS A 207 -11.52 8.48 13.78
N LEU A 208 -11.93 9.62 14.36
CA LEU A 208 -11.27 10.21 15.52
C LEU A 208 -11.32 9.27 16.73
N VAL A 209 -12.48 8.67 17.00
CA VAL A 209 -12.64 7.70 18.10
C VAL A 209 -11.73 6.50 17.90
N ASP A 210 -11.62 5.97 16.68
CA ASP A 210 -10.72 4.85 16.38
C ASP A 210 -9.24 5.23 16.58
N ILE A 211 -8.81 6.40 16.09
CA ILE A 211 -7.44 6.91 16.31
C ILE A 211 -7.14 7.02 17.81
N ILE A 212 -8.04 7.61 18.60
CA ILE A 212 -7.85 7.77 20.05
C ILE A 212 -7.73 6.39 20.72
N LYS A 213 -8.64 5.45 20.41
CA LYS A 213 -8.59 4.09 20.97
C LYS A 213 -7.28 3.40 20.63
N LYS A 214 -6.85 3.44 19.37
CA LYS A 214 -5.60 2.84 18.91
C LYS A 214 -4.38 3.50 19.54
N HIS A 215 -4.41 4.81 19.75
CA HIS A 215 -3.34 5.55 20.42
C HIS A 215 -3.22 5.16 21.89
N VAL A 216 -4.33 5.11 22.64
CA VAL A 216 -4.33 4.64 24.03
C VAL A 216 -3.79 3.21 24.13
N LEU A 217 -4.27 2.30 23.28
CA LEU A 217 -3.76 0.92 23.22
C LEU A 217 -2.27 0.87 22.88
N PHE A 218 -1.81 1.70 21.94
CA PHE A 218 -0.40 1.80 21.59
C PHE A 218 0.44 2.25 22.79
N LEU A 219 0.02 3.30 23.52
CA LEU A 219 0.72 3.77 24.71
C LEU A 219 0.81 2.69 25.80
N ILE A 220 -0.27 1.94 26.03
CA ILE A 220 -0.29 0.81 26.97
C ILE A 220 0.74 -0.25 26.56
N THR A 221 0.78 -0.62 25.28
CA THR A 221 1.77 -1.61 24.80
C THR A 221 3.20 -1.09 24.92
N CYS A 222 3.43 0.20 24.66
CA CYS A 222 4.74 0.82 24.79
C CYS A 222 5.20 0.88 26.25
N ALA A 223 4.29 1.12 27.20
CA ALA A 223 4.61 1.11 28.62
C ALA A 223 5.20 -0.24 29.09
N TYR A 224 4.79 -1.35 28.45
CA TYR A 224 5.39 -2.68 28.65
C TYR A 224 6.64 -2.90 27.78
N LEU A 225 6.58 -2.61 26.48
CA LEU A 225 7.64 -2.95 25.53
C LEU A 225 8.95 -2.19 25.80
N LEU A 226 8.88 -0.91 26.16
CA LEU A 226 10.07 -0.10 26.39
C LEU A 226 10.96 -0.67 27.50
N PRO A 227 10.46 -0.92 28.72
CA PRO A 227 11.30 -1.48 29.76
C PRO A 227 11.69 -2.94 29.45
N ALA A 228 10.79 -3.74 28.89
CA ALA A 228 11.07 -5.16 28.57
C ALA A 228 12.20 -5.32 27.54
N ILE A 229 12.22 -4.51 26.48
CA ILE A 229 13.23 -4.61 25.40
C ILE A 229 14.57 -3.97 25.82
N ASN A 230 14.53 -2.91 26.63
CA ASN A 230 15.76 -2.23 27.08
C ASN A 230 16.42 -2.90 28.27
N HIS A 231 15.75 -3.87 28.90
CA HIS A 231 16.32 -4.62 30.02
C HIS A 231 17.58 -5.41 29.57
N PRO A 232 18.69 -5.38 30.33
CA PRO A 232 19.95 -6.02 29.91
C PRO A 232 19.83 -7.51 29.58
N GLU A 233 18.92 -8.19 30.28
CA GLU A 233 18.62 -9.62 30.18
C GLU A 233 17.40 -9.92 29.29
N GLY A 234 16.90 -8.92 28.56
CA GLY A 234 15.72 -9.02 27.70
C GLY A 234 14.39 -9.08 28.46
N PRO A 235 13.28 -9.36 27.72
CA PRO A 235 11.92 -9.27 28.25
C PRO A 235 11.64 -10.20 29.43
N CYS A 236 12.17 -11.44 29.39
CA CYS A 236 12.02 -12.37 30.50
C CYS A 236 12.75 -11.89 31.75
N GLY A 237 13.91 -11.25 31.62
CA GLY A 237 14.63 -10.67 32.75
C GLY A 237 13.81 -9.58 33.44
N TRP A 238 13.20 -8.69 32.65
CA TRP A 238 12.36 -7.61 33.18
C TRP A 238 11.15 -8.15 33.96
N ILE A 239 10.46 -9.16 33.42
CA ILE A 239 9.30 -9.77 34.09
C ILE A 239 9.73 -10.49 35.38
N SER A 240 10.83 -11.24 35.34
CA SER A 240 11.35 -11.93 36.52
C SER A 240 11.72 -10.96 37.64
N GLU A 241 12.34 -9.82 37.32
CA GLU A 241 12.65 -8.78 38.32
C GLU A 241 11.38 -8.08 38.83
N THR A 242 10.44 -7.74 37.94
CA THR A 242 9.22 -7.00 38.30
C THR A 242 8.27 -7.83 39.16
N PHE A 243 8.16 -9.13 38.88
CA PHE A 243 7.19 -10.02 39.54
C PHE A 243 7.83 -11.04 40.50
N GLY A 244 9.16 -11.06 40.63
CA GLY A 244 9.88 -12.00 41.49
C GLY A 244 9.80 -13.46 41.03
N ILE A 245 9.66 -13.71 39.72
CA ILE A 245 9.48 -15.05 39.16
C ILE A 245 10.85 -15.67 38.83
N GLU A 246 11.12 -16.88 39.32
CA GLU A 246 12.34 -17.62 38.99
C GLU A 246 12.45 -17.87 37.47
N ARG A 247 13.65 -17.60 36.93
CA ARG A 247 13.91 -17.76 35.49
C ARG A 247 14.02 -19.24 35.14
N SER A 248 13.28 -19.65 34.12
CA SER A 248 13.43 -20.96 33.47
C SER A 248 13.51 -20.79 31.96
N ARG A 249 14.11 -21.77 31.27
CA ARG A 249 14.17 -21.76 29.79
C ARG A 249 12.78 -21.73 29.14
N ALA A 250 11.82 -22.44 29.73
CA ALA A 250 10.45 -22.45 29.24
C ALA A 250 9.79 -21.07 29.40
N LEU A 251 9.97 -20.42 30.55
CA LEU A 251 9.48 -19.06 30.78
C LEU A 251 10.09 -18.07 29.79
N ASP A 252 11.39 -18.18 29.51
CA ASP A 252 12.08 -17.30 28.57
C ASP A 252 11.49 -17.41 27.15
N VAL A 253 11.28 -18.63 26.66
CA VAL A 253 10.61 -18.84 25.35
C VAL A 253 9.21 -18.24 25.35
N VAL A 254 8.40 -18.52 26.38
CA VAL A 254 7.01 -18.03 26.45
C VAL A 254 6.96 -16.51 26.50
N ILE A 255 7.76 -15.88 27.36
CA ILE A 255 7.79 -14.42 27.49
C ILE A 255 8.27 -13.79 26.19
N ASN A 256 9.33 -14.29 25.55
CA ASN A 256 9.81 -13.73 24.30
C ASN A 256 8.75 -13.80 23.18
N GLN A 257 7.98 -14.90 23.10
CA GLN A 257 6.88 -15.00 22.14
C GLN A 257 5.72 -14.06 22.47
N LEU A 258 5.38 -13.92 23.76
CA LEU A 258 4.36 -12.97 24.19
C LEU A 258 4.78 -11.53 23.90
N THR A 259 6.04 -11.17 24.18
CA THR A 259 6.60 -9.87 23.85
C THR A 259 6.56 -9.61 22.35
N ALA A 260 6.90 -10.60 21.51
CA ALA A 260 6.79 -10.49 20.05
C ALA A 260 5.34 -10.28 19.58
N ALA A 261 4.38 -10.95 20.22
CA ALA A 261 2.95 -10.74 19.95
C ALA A 261 2.50 -9.33 20.35
N VAL A 262 2.91 -8.84 21.52
CA VAL A 262 2.61 -7.46 21.98
C VAL A 262 3.26 -6.42 21.06
N PHE A 263 4.48 -6.67 20.59
CA PHE A 263 5.16 -5.83 19.61
C PHE A 263 4.39 -5.78 18.28
N THR A 264 3.94 -6.94 17.79
CA THR A 264 3.12 -7.02 16.57
C THR A 264 1.81 -6.26 16.71
N PHE A 265 1.14 -6.39 17.86
CA PHE A 265 -0.09 -5.66 18.16
C PHE A 265 0.16 -4.14 18.25
N SER A 266 1.27 -3.73 18.86
CA SER A 266 1.72 -2.34 18.90
C SER A 266 1.93 -1.77 17.49
N ALA A 267 2.58 -2.54 16.61
CA ALA A 267 2.75 -2.17 15.20
C ALA A 267 1.40 -2.00 14.49
N ILE A 268 0.45 -2.93 14.68
CA ILE A 268 -0.92 -2.80 14.14
C ILE A 268 -1.54 -1.46 14.58
N CYS A 269 -1.46 -1.12 15.87
CA CYS A 269 -1.97 0.17 16.37
C CYS A 269 -1.26 1.36 15.70
N ALA A 270 0.07 1.36 15.65
CA ALA A 270 0.87 2.42 15.04
C ALA A 270 0.49 2.66 13.57
N PHE A 271 0.36 1.60 12.77
CA PHE A 271 -0.04 1.72 11.37
C PHE A 271 -1.48 2.22 11.21
N ASN A 272 -2.42 1.81 12.09
CA ASN A 272 -3.78 2.35 12.06
C ASN A 272 -3.80 3.85 12.39
N ILE A 273 -3.01 4.30 13.36
CA ILE A 273 -2.88 5.72 13.71
C ILE A 273 -2.32 6.49 12.52
N LEU A 274 -1.21 6.02 11.91
CA LEU A 274 -0.60 6.66 10.76
C LEU A 274 -1.56 6.74 9.57
N GLY A 275 -2.20 5.64 9.21
CA GLY A 275 -3.22 5.65 8.16
C GLY A 275 -4.41 6.55 8.50
N GLY A 276 -4.77 6.64 9.79
CA GLY A 276 -5.77 7.56 10.29
C GLY A 276 -5.43 9.02 10.03
N VAL A 277 -4.20 9.42 10.38
CA VAL A 277 -3.69 10.77 10.14
C VAL A 277 -3.65 11.08 8.64
N LEU A 278 -3.17 10.15 7.81
CA LEU A 278 -3.11 10.32 6.35
C LEU A 278 -4.51 10.46 5.72
N ASN A 279 -5.50 9.67 6.14
CA ASN A 279 -6.88 9.81 5.66
C ASN A 279 -7.46 11.19 6.04
N GLY A 280 -7.14 11.69 7.24
CA GLY A 280 -7.56 13.02 7.69
C GLY A 280 -6.91 14.13 6.87
N ALA A 281 -5.60 14.00 6.58
CA ALA A 281 -4.87 14.93 5.71
C ALA A 281 -5.43 14.93 4.28
N GLU A 282 -5.78 13.77 3.73
CA GLU A 282 -6.38 13.66 2.41
C GLU A 282 -7.78 14.30 2.36
N LEU A 283 -8.61 14.07 3.39
CA LEU A 283 -9.90 14.73 3.51
C LEU A 283 -9.76 16.26 3.55
N LEU A 284 -8.82 16.77 4.34
CA LEU A 284 -8.53 18.20 4.43
C LEU A 284 -8.04 18.74 3.08
N PHE A 285 -7.11 18.04 2.44
CA PHE A 285 -6.58 18.40 1.12
C PHE A 285 -7.69 18.48 0.07
N ILE A 286 -8.53 17.45 -0.04
CA ILE A 286 -9.66 17.44 -0.99
C ILE A 286 -10.64 18.58 -0.68
N THR A 287 -10.93 18.82 0.60
CA THR A 287 -11.85 19.90 0.99
C THR A 287 -11.32 21.28 0.61
N LEU A 288 -10.05 21.56 0.92
CA LEU A 288 -9.39 22.82 0.57
C LEU A 288 -9.20 22.97 -0.94
N ALA A 289 -8.78 21.91 -1.63
CA ALA A 289 -8.62 21.91 -3.08
C ALA A 289 -9.94 22.22 -3.78
N ARG A 290 -11.08 21.73 -3.27
CA ARG A 290 -12.40 22.04 -3.84
C ARG A 290 -12.85 23.48 -3.61
N LEU A 291 -12.39 24.10 -2.52
CA LEU A 291 -12.68 25.49 -2.19
C LEU A 291 -11.87 26.47 -3.05
N ILE A 292 -10.60 26.14 -3.32
CA ILE A 292 -9.64 27.04 -3.96
C ILE A 292 -9.55 26.85 -5.48
N LEU A 293 -9.67 25.61 -5.99
CA LEU A 293 -9.39 25.32 -7.40
C LEU A 293 -10.58 25.67 -8.32
N PRO A 294 -10.29 26.09 -9.57
CA PRO A 294 -11.30 26.31 -10.60
C PRO A 294 -12.01 25.00 -10.95
N GLU A 295 -13.20 25.09 -11.55
CA GLU A 295 -14.06 23.92 -11.82
C GLU A 295 -13.35 22.81 -12.59
N ASP A 296 -12.45 23.19 -13.51
CA ASP A 296 -11.71 22.26 -14.36
C ASP A 296 -10.61 21.50 -13.62
N LEU A 297 -10.10 22.01 -12.50
CA LEU A 297 -9.10 21.35 -11.64
C LEU A 297 -9.68 20.84 -10.32
N ARG A 298 -10.92 21.23 -9.99
CA ARG A 298 -11.62 20.83 -8.77
C ARG A 298 -11.72 19.30 -8.66
N PRO A 299 -11.16 18.66 -7.60
CA PRO A 299 -11.26 17.22 -7.44
C PRO A 299 -12.69 16.77 -7.10
N GLU A 300 -12.93 15.48 -7.30
CA GLU A 300 -14.18 14.84 -6.91
C GLU A 300 -14.42 14.96 -5.39
N PRO A 301 -15.68 14.96 -4.93
CA PRO A 301 -15.98 14.92 -3.51
C PRO A 301 -15.33 13.70 -2.82
N PHE A 302 -14.91 13.88 -1.57
CA PHE A 302 -14.39 12.80 -0.74
C PHE A 302 -15.41 11.65 -0.64
N ASP A 303 -15.03 10.46 -1.09
CA ASP A 303 -15.86 9.26 -1.06
C ASP A 303 -15.45 8.36 0.12
N THR A 304 -16.28 8.36 1.17
CA THR A 304 -16.05 7.54 2.38
C THR A 304 -16.01 6.04 2.11
N THR A 305 -16.54 5.57 0.97
CA THR A 305 -16.53 4.14 0.62
C THR A 305 -15.15 3.62 0.20
N LEU A 306 -14.22 4.53 -0.14
CA LEU A 306 -12.86 4.19 -0.57
C LEU A 306 -11.88 3.97 0.59
N TYR A 307 -12.35 4.11 1.85
CA TYR A 307 -11.55 4.03 3.07
C TYR A 307 -11.97 2.86 3.98
N PRO A 308 -11.89 1.60 3.53
CA PRO A 308 -12.02 0.46 4.42
C PRO A 308 -10.86 0.37 5.42
N PRO A 309 -11.02 -0.39 6.52
CA PRO A 309 -9.96 -0.60 7.50
C PRO A 309 -8.64 -1.09 6.90
N LEU A 310 -7.52 -0.64 7.48
CA LEU A 310 -6.17 -1.04 7.07
C LEU A 310 -5.89 -2.54 7.21
N PHE A 311 -6.47 -3.13 8.24
CA PHE A 311 -6.35 -4.54 8.60
C PHE A 311 -7.72 -5.18 8.57
N ASN A 312 -7.86 -6.31 7.88
CA ASN A 312 -9.15 -6.94 7.67
C ASN A 312 -9.25 -8.28 8.41
N ARG A 313 -10.01 -8.30 9.50
CA ARG A 313 -10.37 -9.52 10.25
C ARG A 313 -9.17 -10.42 10.59
N LEU A 314 -8.11 -9.84 11.17
CA LEU A 314 -6.86 -10.57 11.45
C LEU A 314 -7.04 -11.80 12.34
N GLY A 315 -7.91 -11.71 13.37
CA GLY A 315 -8.11 -12.79 14.34
C GLY A 315 -9.07 -13.89 13.89
N SER A 316 -9.70 -13.77 12.72
CA SER A 316 -10.67 -14.75 12.21
C SER A 316 -10.21 -15.39 10.90
N ARG A 317 -8.88 -15.45 10.67
CA ARG A 317 -8.30 -16.10 9.50
C ARG A 317 -7.84 -17.50 9.88
N ASP A 318 -8.14 -18.46 9.01
CA ASP A 318 -7.91 -19.88 9.30
C ASP A 318 -6.48 -20.33 8.96
N ASN A 319 -5.75 -19.54 8.17
CA ASN A 319 -4.38 -19.89 7.74
C ASN A 319 -3.48 -18.66 7.53
N LEU A 320 -2.17 -18.92 7.52
CA LEU A 320 -1.12 -17.91 7.41
C LEU A 320 -1.12 -17.18 6.05
N SER A 321 -1.48 -17.87 4.97
CA SER A 321 -1.59 -17.29 3.63
C SER A 321 -2.70 -16.25 3.57
N GLU A 322 -3.83 -16.50 4.22
CA GLU A 322 -4.92 -15.54 4.34
C GLU A 322 -4.59 -14.39 5.29
N PHE A 323 -3.89 -14.67 6.38
CA PHE A 323 -3.41 -13.64 7.29
C PHE A 323 -2.55 -12.61 6.56
N TRP A 324 -1.48 -13.04 5.86
CA TRP A 324 -0.59 -12.14 5.13
C TRP A 324 -1.17 -11.63 3.80
N GLY A 325 -1.92 -12.47 3.10
CA GLY A 325 -2.42 -12.18 1.76
C GLY A 325 -3.74 -11.41 1.72
N GLN A 326 -4.51 -11.37 2.81
CA GLN A 326 -5.85 -10.76 2.86
C GLN A 326 -6.13 -9.96 4.14
N GLY A 327 -5.42 -10.23 5.24
CA GLY A 327 -5.66 -9.57 6.53
C GLY A 327 -4.69 -8.43 6.82
N TRP A 328 -3.40 -8.66 6.58
CA TRP A 328 -2.31 -7.77 6.93
C TRP A 328 -2.05 -6.72 5.85
N GLN A 329 -2.16 -5.44 6.20
CA GLN A 329 -1.76 -4.28 5.39
C GLN A 329 -2.02 -4.42 3.88
N CYS A 330 -3.30 -4.56 3.50
CA CYS A 330 -3.69 -4.84 2.12
C CYS A 330 -3.24 -3.79 1.08
N VAL A 331 -2.77 -2.61 1.50
CA VAL A 331 -2.24 -1.53 0.63
C VAL A 331 -1.02 -2.02 -0.15
N PHE A 332 -0.03 -2.57 0.53
CA PHE A 332 1.24 -2.98 -0.08
C PHE A 332 1.17 -4.35 -0.75
N ARG A 333 0.05 -5.07 -0.60
CA ARG A 333 -0.15 -6.38 -1.23
C ARG A 333 0.09 -6.31 -2.73
N ARG A 334 -0.43 -5.28 -3.39
CA ARG A 334 -0.27 -5.12 -4.84
C ARG A 334 1.20 -4.90 -5.19
N ASP A 335 1.91 -4.06 -4.43
CA ASP A 335 3.33 -3.79 -4.62
C ASP A 335 4.14 -5.09 -4.54
N PHE A 336 3.93 -5.89 -3.49
CA PHE A 336 4.63 -7.16 -3.28
C PHE A 336 4.31 -8.20 -4.34
N VAL A 337 3.03 -8.40 -4.65
CA VAL A 337 2.62 -9.40 -5.64
C VAL A 337 3.05 -9.00 -7.04
N PHE A 338 2.92 -7.72 -7.43
CA PHE A 338 3.25 -7.30 -8.78
C PHE A 338 4.74 -7.18 -9.02
N CYS A 339 5.48 -6.56 -8.09
CA CYS A 339 6.90 -6.28 -8.28
C CYS A 339 7.79 -7.46 -7.87
N GLY A 340 7.36 -8.29 -6.92
CA GLY A 340 8.11 -9.46 -6.45
C GLY A 340 7.51 -10.78 -6.91
N GLY A 341 6.22 -10.99 -6.66
CA GLY A 341 5.55 -12.26 -6.92
C GLY A 341 5.46 -12.65 -8.39
N LEU A 342 4.92 -11.77 -9.25
CA LEU A 342 4.73 -12.09 -10.68
C LEU A 342 6.04 -12.37 -11.43
N PRO A 343 7.12 -11.59 -11.25
CA PRO A 343 8.40 -11.90 -11.88
C PRO A 343 8.96 -13.24 -11.42
N MET A 344 8.91 -13.53 -10.12
CA MET A 344 9.40 -14.79 -9.57
C MET A 344 8.54 -15.98 -10.02
N ALA A 345 7.22 -15.82 -10.11
CA ALA A 345 6.33 -16.85 -10.65
C ALA A 345 6.73 -17.25 -12.07
N LYS A 346 6.99 -16.27 -12.94
CA LYS A 346 7.47 -16.50 -14.32
C LYS A 346 8.82 -17.20 -14.34
N LEU A 347 9.74 -16.80 -13.46
CA LEU A 347 11.05 -17.43 -13.33
C LEU A 347 10.92 -18.90 -12.87
N GLY A 348 10.07 -19.16 -11.89
CA GLY A 348 9.75 -20.51 -11.43
C GLY A 348 9.16 -21.37 -12.54
N SER A 349 8.13 -20.86 -13.23
CA SER A 349 7.49 -21.53 -14.36
C SER A 349 8.49 -21.89 -15.46
N PHE A 350 9.40 -20.97 -15.76
CA PHE A 350 10.46 -21.16 -16.75
C PHE A 350 11.48 -22.22 -16.35
N LEU A 351 11.87 -22.29 -15.08
CA LEU A 351 12.93 -23.20 -14.60
C LEU A 351 12.40 -24.59 -14.18
N PHE A 352 11.22 -24.64 -13.58
CA PHE A 352 10.68 -25.83 -12.90
C PHE A 352 9.28 -26.23 -13.38
N GLY A 353 8.74 -25.53 -14.38
CA GLY A 353 7.40 -25.78 -14.93
C GLY A 353 6.27 -25.11 -14.14
N PRO A 354 5.04 -25.15 -14.69
CA PRO A 354 3.91 -24.32 -14.23
C PRO A 354 3.42 -24.63 -12.81
N GLN A 355 3.71 -25.82 -12.28
CA GLN A 355 3.32 -26.19 -10.91
C GLN A 355 4.07 -25.38 -9.84
N SER A 356 5.23 -24.81 -10.18
CA SER A 356 6.07 -24.03 -9.25
C SER A 356 5.62 -22.57 -9.10
N GLU A 357 4.73 -22.07 -9.97
CA GLU A 357 4.36 -20.65 -10.03
C GLU A 357 3.87 -20.08 -8.70
N LEU A 358 3.00 -20.82 -7.99
CA LEU A 358 2.44 -20.36 -6.73
C LEU A 358 3.50 -20.21 -5.64
N LEU A 359 4.40 -21.19 -5.52
CA LEU A 359 5.46 -21.18 -4.53
C LEU A 359 6.43 -20.03 -4.81
N PHE A 360 6.87 -19.88 -6.06
CA PHE A 360 7.77 -18.80 -6.45
C PHE A 360 7.12 -17.43 -6.34
N ALA A 361 5.81 -17.31 -6.61
CA ALA A 361 5.06 -16.07 -6.39
C ALA A 361 5.06 -15.67 -4.91
N LEU A 362 4.86 -16.64 -4.01
CA LEU A 362 4.90 -16.41 -2.57
C LEU A 362 6.32 -16.00 -2.14
N MET A 363 7.34 -16.74 -2.58
CA MET A 363 8.75 -16.42 -2.29
C MET A 363 9.13 -15.02 -2.77
N GLY A 364 8.76 -14.65 -4.00
CA GLY A 364 9.05 -13.31 -4.53
C GLY A 364 8.32 -12.19 -3.79
N SER A 365 7.07 -12.42 -3.40
CA SER A 365 6.31 -11.44 -2.61
C SER A 365 6.92 -11.24 -1.22
N MET A 366 7.34 -12.32 -0.57
CA MET A 366 7.99 -12.28 0.75
C MET A 366 9.39 -11.69 0.68
N LEU A 367 10.15 -12.00 -0.37
CA LEU A 367 11.46 -11.40 -0.61
C LEU A 367 11.35 -9.89 -0.76
N LEU A 368 10.38 -9.40 -1.54
CA LEU A 368 10.20 -7.96 -1.69
C LEU A 368 9.73 -7.28 -0.39
N SER A 369 8.87 -7.94 0.38
CA SER A 369 8.51 -7.48 1.74
C SER A 369 9.73 -7.43 2.66
N GLY A 370 10.61 -8.43 2.59
CA GLY A 370 11.87 -8.47 3.31
C GLY A 370 12.82 -7.34 2.88
N ILE A 371 12.93 -7.06 1.58
CA ILE A 371 13.72 -5.92 1.05
C ILE A 371 13.13 -4.61 1.53
N PHE A 372 11.81 -4.45 1.54
CA PHE A 372 11.16 -3.27 2.11
C PHE A 372 11.59 -3.08 3.57
N VAL A 373 11.45 -4.11 4.41
CA VAL A 373 11.87 -4.07 5.82
C VAL A 373 13.38 -3.82 5.96
N CYS A 374 14.22 -4.46 5.15
CA CYS A 374 15.68 -4.27 5.20
C CYS A 374 16.10 -2.89 4.72
N HIS A 375 15.49 -2.35 3.66
CA HIS A 375 15.73 -0.97 3.20
C HIS A 375 15.38 0.02 4.31
N LEU A 376 14.29 -0.24 5.04
CA LEU A 376 13.88 0.56 6.18
C LEU A 376 14.90 0.47 7.34
N ILE A 377 15.38 -0.74 7.66
CA ILE A 377 16.32 -0.97 8.77
C ILE A 377 17.73 -0.49 8.42
N PHE A 378 18.29 -0.87 7.28
CA PHE A 378 19.64 -0.53 6.85
C PHE A 378 19.82 0.97 6.69
N PHE A 379 18.78 1.68 6.26
CA PHE A 379 18.82 3.14 6.19
C PHE A 379 18.68 3.78 7.57
N SER A 380 17.93 3.16 8.50
CA SER A 380 17.87 3.57 9.91
C SER A 380 19.18 3.31 10.67
N LEU A 381 19.92 2.24 10.32
CA LEU A 381 21.13 1.79 11.01
C LEU A 381 22.45 2.38 10.44
N ASN A 382 22.57 2.64 9.13
CA ASN A 382 23.73 3.38 8.58
C ASN A 382 23.82 4.82 9.08
N LEU A 383 22.75 5.31 9.72
CA LEU A 383 22.74 6.60 10.39
C LEU A 383 23.29 6.48 11.83
N GLN A 384 23.16 5.32 12.48
CA GLN A 384 23.73 5.05 13.80
C GLN A 384 25.23 4.71 13.78
N THR A 385 25.79 4.28 12.65
CA THR A 385 27.24 4.03 12.53
C THR A 385 28.06 5.34 12.52
N VAL A 386 27.42 6.50 12.35
CA VAL A 386 28.03 7.82 12.58
C VAL A 386 28.03 8.20 14.09
N SER A 387 27.24 7.49 14.92
CA SER A 387 27.20 7.64 16.38
C SER A 387 27.57 6.31 17.06
N ALA A 388 28.84 5.93 16.89
CA ALA A 388 29.38 4.68 17.41
C ALA A 388 29.40 4.67 18.95
N SER A 389 28.56 3.83 19.58
CA SER A 389 28.82 3.22 20.90
C SER A 389 27.73 2.25 21.41
N ARG A 390 26.45 2.37 21.00
CA ARG A 390 25.34 1.56 21.59
C ARG A 390 24.65 0.53 20.69
N SER A 391 25.18 0.29 19.48
CA SER A 391 24.50 -0.43 18.38
C SER A 391 24.35 -1.96 18.53
N ALA A 392 25.09 -2.62 19.43
CA ALA A 392 25.13 -4.10 19.44
C ALA A 392 23.86 -4.79 19.99
N LYS A 393 23.11 -4.16 20.92
CA LYS A 393 21.92 -4.81 21.54
C LYS A 393 20.62 -4.64 20.75
N LEU A 394 20.44 -3.53 20.03
CA LEU A 394 19.24 -3.29 19.22
C LEU A 394 19.26 -4.11 17.91
N ASN A 395 20.46 -4.39 17.38
CA ASN A 395 20.66 -5.22 16.18
C ASN A 395 20.14 -6.65 16.37
N ASN A 396 20.26 -7.22 17.57
CA ASN A 396 19.79 -8.59 17.83
C ASN A 396 18.26 -8.67 17.94
N SER A 397 17.60 -7.68 18.55
CA SER A 397 16.14 -7.68 18.68
C SER A 397 15.41 -7.35 17.38
N ILE A 398 16.02 -6.54 16.49
CA ILE A 398 15.43 -6.19 15.20
C ILE A 398 15.74 -7.25 14.13
N CYS A 399 16.96 -7.81 14.11
CA CYS A 399 17.21 -9.02 13.32
C CYS A 399 16.33 -10.17 13.79
N ALA A 400 16.02 -10.28 15.09
CA ALA A 400 15.05 -11.25 15.59
C ALA A 400 13.63 -11.01 15.03
N ILE A 401 13.23 -9.82 14.55
CA ILE A 401 11.92 -9.62 13.90
C ILE A 401 11.90 -10.16 12.47
N SER A 402 12.99 -9.96 11.72
CA SER A 402 13.18 -10.59 10.41
C SER A 402 13.37 -12.10 10.56
N PHE A 403 14.08 -12.55 11.59
CA PHE A 403 14.30 -13.96 11.89
C PHE A 403 13.04 -14.62 12.43
N VAL A 404 12.23 -13.98 13.29
CA VAL A 404 10.95 -14.53 13.80
C VAL A 404 9.90 -14.59 12.70
N SER A 405 9.87 -13.65 11.74
CA SER A 405 9.02 -13.78 10.55
C SER A 405 9.43 -14.95 9.65
N ILE A 406 10.71 -15.35 9.67
CA ILE A 406 11.25 -16.50 8.95
C ILE A 406 11.15 -17.80 9.80
N PHE A 407 11.25 -17.74 11.13
CA PHE A 407 11.25 -18.90 12.03
C PHE A 407 9.85 -19.33 12.45
N THR A 408 8.86 -18.42 12.48
CA THR A 408 7.45 -18.81 12.60
C THR A 408 6.98 -19.65 11.41
N GLN A 409 7.71 -19.66 10.28
CA GLN A 409 7.46 -20.59 9.17
C GLN A 409 8.09 -21.98 9.34
N ASN A 410 9.17 -22.14 10.13
CA ASN A 410 9.86 -23.43 10.26
C ASN A 410 9.39 -24.30 11.44
N ASN A 411 8.75 -23.74 12.46
CA ASN A 411 8.34 -24.50 13.66
C ASN A 411 6.86 -24.97 13.64
N PHE A 412 6.14 -24.81 12.53
CA PHE A 412 4.77 -25.33 12.36
C PHE A 412 4.65 -26.35 11.21
N LEU A 413 5.78 -26.80 10.65
CA LEU A 413 5.87 -27.89 9.67
C LEU A 413 6.33 -29.21 10.31
N HIS A 414 6.03 -29.42 11.60
CA HIS A 414 6.11 -30.72 12.27
C HIS A 414 4.84 -31.03 13.05
#